data_AF-A0A7K5H7E9-F1
#
_entry.id   AF-A0A7K5H7E9-F1
#
_cell.length_a   1.000
_cell.length_b   1.000
_cell.length_c   1.000
_cell.angle_alpha   90.00
_cell.angle_beta   90.00
_cell.angle_gamma   90.00
#
_symmetry.space_group_name_H-M   'P 1'
#
loop_
_entity.id
_entity.type
_entity.pdbx_description
1 polymer ?
#
loop_
_entity_poly.entity_id
_entity_poly.type
_entity_poly.pdbx_seq_one_letter_code
_entity_poly.pdbx_strand_id
1 'polypeptide(L)'
;MVAPSLGPTTHLQREMEEGNIYLANYRVLEGLPTAEIDGRPTYVAAPLCLLYQRPDGQLLPIAIQLSQQPGPRSPIFLPGDPPWVWALAKAWVRSAEFHVHEGLT
;
A
#
# COMPACT_ATOMS: atom_id res chain seq x y z
N MET A 1 -2.53 2.86 -14.92
CA MET A 1 -2.18 1.80 -13.95
C MET A 1 -3.41 1.17 -13.34
N VAL A 2 -4.30 1.93 -12.67
CA VAL A 2 -5.43 1.36 -11.90
C VAL A 2 -6.76 1.20 -12.66
N ALA A 3 -6.82 1.52 -13.96
CA ALA A 3 -8.05 1.43 -14.75
C ALA A 3 -8.77 0.05 -14.65
N PRO A 4 -8.06 -1.10 -14.65
CA PRO A 4 -8.71 -2.41 -14.46
C PRO A 4 -9.43 -2.56 -13.12
N SER A 5 -8.99 -1.86 -12.07
CA SER A 5 -9.60 -1.91 -10.73
C SER A 5 -10.83 -1.02 -10.61
N LEU A 6 -10.89 0.08 -11.39
CA LEU A 6 -11.97 1.05 -11.39
C LEU A 6 -13.11 0.67 -12.37
N GLY A 7 -12.80 -0.08 -13.42
CA GLY A 7 -13.73 -0.41 -14.48
C GLY A 7 -13.78 0.64 -15.60
N PRO A 8 -14.60 0.42 -16.64
CA PRO A 8 -14.56 1.22 -17.87
C PRO A 8 -15.34 2.55 -17.80
N THR A 9 -16.17 2.75 -16.78
CA THR A 9 -17.12 3.87 -16.70
C THR A 9 -16.57 5.10 -16.00
N THR A 10 -15.37 5.00 -15.42
CA THR A 10 -14.77 6.03 -14.58
C THR A 10 -13.25 6.06 -14.73
N HIS A 11 -12.59 6.98 -14.04
CA HIS A 11 -11.13 7.11 -14.02
C HIS A 11 -10.67 7.71 -12.69
N LEU A 12 -9.39 7.54 -12.38
CA LEU A 12 -8.84 7.86 -11.05
C LEU A 12 -9.14 9.29 -10.59
N GLN A 13 -8.97 10.29 -11.46
CA GLN A 13 -9.20 11.70 -11.12
C GLN A 13 -10.65 11.94 -10.66
N ARG A 14 -11.63 11.41 -11.39
CA ARG A 14 -13.05 11.49 -11.00
C ARG A 14 -13.31 10.84 -9.65
N GLU A 15 -12.82 9.62 -9.45
CA GLU A 15 -13.02 8.91 -8.17
C GLU A 15 -12.36 9.62 -6.98
N MET A 16 -11.26 10.34 -7.22
CA MET A 16 -10.64 11.21 -6.21
C MET A 16 -11.52 12.44 -5.90
N GLU A 17 -12.08 13.09 -6.91
CA GLU A 17 -12.98 14.24 -6.77
C GLU A 17 -14.31 13.87 -6.08
N GLU A 18 -14.81 12.66 -6.34
CA GLU A 18 -16.01 12.11 -5.73
C GLU A 18 -15.79 11.57 -4.30
N GLY A 19 -14.54 11.51 -3.84
CA GLY A 19 -14.19 11.07 -2.48
C GLY A 19 -14.17 9.55 -2.28
N ASN A 20 -14.12 8.77 -3.36
CA ASN A 20 -14.11 7.31 -3.33
C ASN A 20 -12.69 6.71 -3.21
N ILE A 21 -11.65 7.56 -3.28
CA ILE A 21 -10.25 7.14 -3.17
C ILE A 21 -9.68 7.51 -1.81
N TYR A 22 -9.10 6.52 -1.14
CA TYR A 22 -8.51 6.63 0.19
C TYR A 22 -7.03 6.28 0.14
N LEU A 23 -6.25 6.83 1.08
CA LEU A 23 -4.81 6.59 1.18
C LEU A 23 -4.44 6.20 2.61
N ALA A 24 -3.89 5.00 2.79
CA ALA A 24 -3.18 4.64 4.01
C ALA A 24 -1.68 4.95 3.81
N ASN A 25 -1.18 5.95 4.54
CA ASN A 25 0.18 6.46 4.41
C ASN A 25 1.00 6.18 5.68
N TYR A 26 1.98 5.28 5.57
CA TYR A 26 2.83 4.84 6.67
C TYR A 26 4.16 5.59 6.73
N ARG A 27 4.18 6.88 6.32
CA ARG A 27 5.38 7.73 6.33
C ARG A 27 6.07 7.78 7.69
N VAL A 28 5.33 7.66 8.78
CA VAL A 28 5.89 7.67 10.14
C VAL A 28 6.95 6.58 10.37
N LEU A 29 6.94 5.52 9.56
CA LEU A 29 7.92 4.44 9.61
C LEU A 29 9.18 4.69 8.76
N GLU A 30 9.22 5.77 7.98
CA GLU A 30 10.36 6.08 7.11
C GLU A 30 11.62 6.38 7.94
N GLY A 31 12.69 5.64 7.64
CA GLY A 31 13.99 5.83 8.31
C GLY A 31 14.06 5.28 9.74
N LEU A 32 13.06 4.53 10.20
CA LEU A 32 13.14 3.87 11.50
C LEU A 32 14.32 2.89 11.55
N PRO A 33 15.08 2.88 12.67
CA PRO A 33 16.13 1.89 12.86
C PRO A 33 15.52 0.49 12.91
N THR A 34 16.15 -0.46 12.23
CA THR A 34 15.76 -1.87 12.29
C THR A 34 16.60 -2.62 13.33
N ALA A 35 16.07 -3.74 13.81
CA ALA A 35 16.69 -4.55 14.82
C ALA A 35 17.39 -5.78 14.21
N GLU A 36 18.11 -6.51 15.05
CA GLU A 36 18.59 -7.84 14.76
C GLU A 36 17.88 -8.82 15.71
N ILE A 37 17.33 -9.91 15.16
CA ILE A 37 16.68 -10.97 15.93
C ILE A 37 17.38 -12.28 15.57
N ASP A 38 17.90 -12.99 16.58
CA ASP A 38 18.65 -14.24 16.42
C ASP A 38 19.78 -14.17 15.39
N GLY A 39 20.55 -13.08 15.40
CA GLY A 39 21.66 -12.88 14.46
C GLY A 39 21.23 -12.43 13.05
N ARG A 40 19.93 -12.14 12.83
CA ARG A 40 19.38 -11.80 11.51
C ARG A 40 18.80 -10.38 11.49
N PRO A 41 19.17 -9.55 10.50
CA PRO A 41 18.58 -8.22 10.37
C PRO A 41 17.09 -8.32 10.06
N THR A 42 16.31 -7.46 10.69
CA THR A 42 14.91 -7.24 10.35
C THR A 42 14.77 -6.03 9.42
N TYR A 43 13.59 -5.91 8.82
CA TYR A 43 13.31 -4.89 7.82
C TYR A 43 11.93 -4.28 8.07
N VAL A 44 11.83 -2.97 7.89
CA VAL A 44 10.58 -2.22 7.95
C VAL A 44 10.40 -1.47 6.64
N ALA A 45 9.16 -1.47 6.13
CA ALA A 45 8.76 -0.68 4.98
C ALA A 45 7.92 0.52 5.45
N ALA A 46 7.91 1.60 4.65
CA ALA A 46 7.06 2.77 4.87
C ALA A 46 6.07 2.94 3.71
N PRO A 47 5.09 2.02 3.57
CA PRO A 47 4.28 1.93 2.37
C PRO A 47 3.26 3.07 2.19
N LEU A 48 2.81 3.22 0.95
CA LEU A 48 1.64 3.97 0.52
C LEU A 48 0.66 2.96 -0.09
N CYS A 49 -0.53 2.82 0.50
CA CYS A 49 -1.58 1.92 0.00
C CYS A 49 -2.77 2.76 -0.46
N LEU A 50 -3.03 2.76 -1.77
CA LEU A 50 -4.18 3.43 -2.37
C LEU A 50 -5.37 2.47 -2.38
N LEU A 51 -6.49 2.91 -1.83
CA LEU A 51 -7.72 2.13 -1.76
C LEU A 51 -8.84 2.83 -2.51
N TYR A 52 -9.76 2.03 -3.05
CA TYR A 52 -10.95 2.48 -3.75
C TYR A 52 -12.19 1.88 -3.09
N GLN A 53 -13.14 2.73 -2.74
CA GLN A 53 -14.47 2.34 -2.30
C GLN A 53 -15.37 2.18 -3.51
N ARG A 54 -15.75 0.93 -3.79
CA ARG A 54 -16.67 0.61 -4.88
C ARG A 54 -18.10 1.04 -4.55
N PRO A 55 -18.98 1.16 -5.57
CA PRO A 55 -20.40 1.46 -5.35
C PRO A 55 -21.16 0.45 -4.49
N ASP A 56 -20.66 -0.79 -4.37
CA ASP A 56 -21.20 -1.83 -3.47
C ASP A 56 -20.75 -1.66 -2.01
N GLY A 57 -19.99 -0.60 -1.72
CA GLY A 57 -19.47 -0.27 -0.40
C GLY A 57 -18.15 -0.94 -0.04
N GLN A 58 -17.62 -1.87 -0.86
CA GLN A 58 -16.36 -2.54 -0.56
C GLN A 58 -15.17 -1.60 -0.76
N LEU A 59 -14.30 -1.53 0.26
CA LEU A 59 -13.02 -0.82 0.19
C LEU A 59 -11.91 -1.81 -0.17
N LEU A 60 -11.26 -1.60 -1.32
CA LEU A 60 -10.26 -2.51 -1.87
C LEU A 60 -8.94 -1.80 -2.18
N PRO A 61 -7.78 -2.42 -1.90
CA PRO A 61 -6.49 -1.89 -2.32
C PRO A 61 -6.33 -1.99 -3.84
N ILE A 62 -5.97 -0.89 -4.50
CA ILE A 62 -5.81 -0.80 -5.96
C ILE A 62 -4.39 -0.48 -6.40
N ALA A 63 -3.54 0.00 -5.50
CA ALA A 63 -2.10 0.18 -5.73
C ALA A 63 -1.32 0.20 -4.41
N ILE A 64 -0.11 -0.36 -4.39
CA ILE A 64 0.79 -0.31 -3.22
C ILE A 64 2.19 0.09 -3.69
N GLN A 65 2.79 1.09 -3.05
CA GLN A 65 4.22 1.40 -3.15
C GLN A 65 4.85 1.15 -1.78
N LEU A 66 5.93 0.36 -1.70
CA LEU A 66 6.52 -0.05 -0.40
C LEU A 66 7.50 0.97 0.22
N SER A 67 7.85 2.02 -0.52
CA SER A 67 8.67 3.13 -0.06
C SER A 67 7.95 4.46 -0.28
N GLN A 68 8.31 5.49 0.49
CA GLN A 68 7.83 6.85 0.29
C GLN A 68 8.39 7.48 -0.99
N GLN A 69 9.62 7.11 -1.36
CA GLN A 69 10.31 7.70 -2.52
C GLN A 69 10.06 6.86 -3.79
N PRO A 70 9.46 7.46 -4.84
CA PRO A 70 9.24 6.76 -6.09
C PRO A 70 10.57 6.53 -6.83
N GLY A 71 10.64 5.46 -7.64
CA GLY A 71 11.77 5.24 -8.52
C GLY A 71 11.86 3.81 -9.05
N PRO A 72 12.85 3.49 -9.90
CA PRO A 72 12.97 2.16 -10.52
C PRO A 72 13.12 1.01 -9.52
N ARG A 73 13.61 1.29 -8.30
CA ARG A 73 13.77 0.33 -7.21
C ARG A 73 12.57 0.28 -6.24
N SER A 74 11.57 1.13 -6.45
CA SER A 74 10.34 1.17 -5.66
C SER A 74 9.13 1.12 -6.59
N PRO A 75 8.84 -0.06 -7.17
CA PRO A 75 7.70 -0.21 -8.08
C PRO A 75 6.38 0.02 -7.36
N ILE A 76 5.35 0.35 -8.13
CA ILE A 76 3.96 0.36 -7.70
C ILE A 76 3.36 -0.98 -8.06
N PHE A 77 3.04 -1.78 -7.05
CA PHE A 77 2.38 -3.07 -7.19
C PHE A 77 0.88 -2.90 -7.37
N LEU A 78 0.28 -3.74 -8.20
CA LEU A 78 -1.13 -3.68 -8.59
C LEU A 78 -1.82 -5.04 -8.38
N PRO A 79 -3.16 -5.08 -8.23
CA PRO A 79 -3.90 -6.34 -8.15
C PRO A 79 -3.76 -7.27 -9.36
N GLY A 80 -3.35 -6.73 -10.52
CA GLY A 80 -3.10 -7.50 -11.74
C GLY A 80 -1.69 -8.11 -11.84
N ASP A 81 -0.80 -7.80 -10.90
CA ASP A 81 0.53 -8.44 -10.81
C ASP A 81 0.38 -9.94 -10.46
N PRO A 82 1.45 -10.75 -10.64
CA PRO A 82 1.41 -12.15 -10.25
C PRO A 82 0.92 -12.33 -8.79
N PRO A 83 0.06 -13.33 -8.49
CA PRO A 83 -0.64 -13.41 -7.21
C PRO A 83 0.26 -13.35 -5.98
N TRP A 84 1.44 -13.97 -6.04
CA TRP A 84 2.42 -13.96 -4.93
C TRP A 84 3.08 -12.59 -4.74
N VAL A 85 3.29 -11.82 -5.82
CA VAL A 85 3.84 -10.46 -5.75
C VAL A 85 2.83 -9.54 -5.07
N TRP A 86 1.56 -9.61 -5.49
CA TRP A 86 0.50 -8.82 -4.87
C TRP A 86 0.24 -9.22 -3.41
N ALA A 87 0.28 -10.51 -3.10
CA ALA A 87 0.19 -11.00 -1.73
C ALA A 87 1.33 -10.46 -0.86
N LEU A 88 2.57 -10.47 -1.37
CA LEU A 88 3.73 -9.94 -0.65
C LEU A 88 3.63 -8.43 -0.41
N ALA A 89 3.20 -7.65 -1.41
CA ALA A 89 2.99 -6.21 -1.24
C ALA A 89 1.96 -5.90 -0.13
N LYS A 90 0.85 -6.65 -0.09
CA LYS A 90 -0.15 -6.53 0.97
C LYS A 90 0.38 -6.97 2.34
N ALA A 91 1.19 -8.03 2.40
CA ALA A 91 1.81 -8.49 3.64
C ALA A 91 2.71 -7.41 4.25
N TRP A 92 3.47 -6.68 3.42
CA TRP A 92 4.26 -5.54 3.88
C TRP A 92 3.41 -4.37 4.39
N VAL A 93 2.26 -4.10 3.77
CA VAL A 93 1.29 -3.12 4.32
C VAL A 93 0.76 -3.56 5.68
N ARG A 94 0.43 -4.85 5.86
CA ARG A 94 -0.02 -5.39 7.16
C ARG A 94 1.09 -5.38 8.22
N SER A 95 2.34 -5.60 7.81
CA SER A 95 3.51 -5.45 8.69
C SER A 95 3.68 -4.00 9.15
N ALA A 96 3.58 -3.02 8.24
CA ALA A 96 3.63 -1.61 8.59
C ALA A 96 2.50 -1.21 9.55
N GLU A 97 1.28 -1.67 9.29
CA GLU A 97 0.13 -1.49 10.19
C GLU A 97 0.40 -2.03 11.58
N PHE A 98 0.97 -3.24 11.70
CA PHE A 98 1.33 -3.80 12.99
C PHE A 98 2.31 -2.91 13.78
N HIS A 99 3.34 -2.36 13.12
CA HIS A 99 4.28 -1.46 13.77
C HIS A 99 3.62 -0.16 14.25
N VAL A 100 2.70 0.41 13.46
CA VAL A 100 1.98 1.63 13.84
C VAL A 100 1.00 1.35 14.98
N HIS A 101 0.24 0.25 14.89
CA HIS A 101 -0.72 -0.15 15.91
C HIS A 101 -0.05 -0.35 17.27
N GLU A 102 0.97 -1.20 17.36
CA GLU A 102 1.62 -1.50 18.64
C GLU A 102 2.58 -0.40 19.11
N GLY A 103 3.14 0.38 18.19
CA GLY A 103 4.15 1.39 18.50
C GLY A 103 3.59 2.76 18.83
N LEU A 104 2.40 3.10 18.33
CA LEU A 104 1.85 4.46 18.40
C LEU A 104 0.38 4.56 18.84
N THR A 105 -0.41 3.48 18.75
CA THR A 105 -1.85 3.48 19.08
C THR A 105 -2.08 2.89 20.47
#